data_AF-A0A927XA47-F1
#
_entry.id   AF-A0A927XA47-F1
#
_cell.length_a   1.000
_cell.length_b   1.000
_cell.length_c   1.000
_cell.angle_alpha   90.00
_cell.angle_beta   90.00
_cell.angle_gamma   90.00
#
_symmetry.space_group_name_H-M   'P 1'
#
loop_
_entity.id
_entity.type
_entity.pdbx_description
1 polymer ?
#
loop_
_entity_poly.entity_id
_entity_poly.type
_entity_poly.pdbx_seq_one_letter_code
_entity_poly.pdbx_strand_id
1 'polypeptide(L)'
;MIILCGPSASGKTEVAKLLASKYNIKKAVTNTTRPIRINEVNHVDYHFTSKEEFLELASKNYFVETACYNNNYYGCAKNEVADNKAVILEPQGVANFLKLNDPHIVVFVLMCSEVTRYNRMVYRGDLPESIEERIRNDRIAFSNDKLSFADYTIDTDNKTLMEITDLVYQLYNDKINCL
;
A
#
# COMPACT_ATOMS: atom_id res chain seq x y z
N MET A 1 10.53 0.19 -9.20
CA MET A 1 9.13 0.15 -8.69
C MET A 1 9.03 0.77 -7.29
N ILE A 2 7.98 1.55 -7.00
CA ILE A 2 7.72 2.11 -5.66
C ILE A 2 6.81 1.18 -4.85
N ILE A 3 7.16 0.87 -3.60
CA ILE A 3 6.28 0.22 -2.63
C ILE A 3 5.85 1.24 -1.58
N LEU A 4 4.55 1.44 -1.43
CA LEU A 4 3.94 2.25 -0.37
C LEU A 4 3.34 1.33 0.70
N CYS A 5 3.98 1.30 1.86
CA CYS A 5 3.54 0.59 3.04
C CYS A 5 3.15 1.58 4.15
N GLY A 6 2.43 1.12 5.17
CA GLY A 6 2.02 1.96 6.30
C GLY A 6 0.63 1.63 6.81
N PRO A 7 0.24 2.10 8.00
CA PRO A 7 -1.03 1.75 8.63
C PRO A 7 -2.26 2.25 7.85
N SER A 8 -3.45 1.79 8.24
CA SER A 8 -4.72 2.26 7.67
C SER A 8 -4.84 3.78 7.80
N ALA A 9 -5.25 4.44 6.70
CA ALA A 9 -5.42 5.91 6.60
C ALA A 9 -4.14 6.77 6.78
N SER A 10 -2.96 6.20 6.54
CA SER A 10 -1.67 6.93 6.48
C SER A 10 -1.48 7.81 5.23
N GLY A 11 -2.32 7.68 4.20
CA GLY A 11 -2.23 8.48 2.96
C GLY A 11 -1.73 7.73 1.72
N LYS A 12 -1.37 6.44 1.83
CA LYS A 12 -0.83 5.60 0.73
C LYS A 12 -1.59 5.73 -0.59
N THR A 13 -2.92 5.57 -0.56
CA THR A 13 -3.76 5.60 -1.76
C THR A 13 -3.70 6.96 -2.45
N GLU A 14 -3.75 8.05 -1.68
CA GLU A 14 -3.72 9.40 -2.25
C GLU A 14 -2.34 9.74 -2.79
N VAL A 15 -1.26 9.35 -2.10
CA VAL A 15 0.10 9.48 -2.63
C VAL A 15 0.26 8.71 -3.94
N ALA A 16 -0.23 7.46 -4.04
CA ALA A 16 -0.18 6.68 -5.28
C ALA A 16 -0.93 7.35 -6.45
N LYS A 17 -2.09 7.97 -6.18
CA LYS A 17 -2.86 8.72 -7.19
C LYS A 17 -2.09 9.94 -7.68
N LEU A 18 -1.46 10.69 -6.77
CA LEU A 18 -0.69 11.89 -7.09
C LEU A 18 0.62 11.56 -7.82
N LEU A 19 1.29 10.48 -7.44
CA LEU A 19 2.44 9.93 -8.18
C LEU A 19 2.05 9.62 -9.64
N ALA A 20 0.86 9.06 -9.86
CA ALA A 20 0.37 8.75 -11.20
C ALA A 20 0.07 10.02 -12.01
N SER A 21 -0.62 11.00 -11.42
CA SER A 21 -1.04 12.21 -12.14
C SER A 21 0.11 13.19 -12.39
N LYS A 22 1.06 13.31 -11.46
CA LYS A 22 2.16 14.29 -11.53
C LYS A 22 3.41 13.73 -12.19
N TYR A 23 3.75 12.48 -11.90
CA TYR A 23 5.04 11.88 -12.26
C TYR A 23 4.93 10.67 -13.19
N ASN A 24 3.73 10.34 -13.67
CA ASN A 24 3.45 9.18 -14.53
C ASN A 24 3.89 7.84 -13.90
N ILE A 25 3.96 7.78 -12.56
CA ILE A 25 4.17 6.53 -11.80
C ILE A 25 2.81 5.94 -11.48
N LYS A 26 2.34 5.02 -12.32
CA LYS A 26 0.98 4.48 -12.25
C LYS A 26 0.77 3.67 -10.98
N LYS A 27 -0.40 3.79 -10.36
CA LYS A 27 -0.78 2.86 -9.29
C LYS A 27 -0.93 1.45 -9.86
N ALA A 28 -0.31 0.46 -9.21
CA ALA A 28 -0.55 -0.95 -9.49
C ALA A 28 -1.95 -1.34 -8.99
N VAL A 29 -2.75 -1.98 -9.85
CA VAL A 29 -4.11 -2.42 -9.51
C VAL A 29 -4.03 -3.86 -9.00
N THR A 30 -4.06 -4.03 -7.68
CA THR A 30 -3.94 -5.36 -7.04
C THR A 30 -5.31 -5.98 -6.75
N ASN A 31 -5.34 -7.27 -6.46
CA ASN A 31 -6.57 -7.99 -6.11
C ASN A 31 -6.82 -7.94 -4.61
N THR A 32 -8.10 -7.88 -4.22
CA THR A 32 -8.49 -8.05 -2.81
C THR A 32 -9.86 -8.71 -2.67
N THR A 33 -10.02 -9.49 -1.59
CA THR A 33 -11.32 -10.05 -1.19
C THR A 33 -12.11 -9.14 -0.26
N ARG A 34 -11.55 -7.98 0.12
CA ARG A 34 -12.24 -7.01 0.95
C ARG A 34 -13.43 -6.41 0.20
N PRO A 35 -14.57 -6.16 0.86
CA PRO A 35 -15.64 -5.37 0.26
C PRO A 35 -15.17 -3.99 -0.21
N ILE A 36 -15.67 -3.56 -1.36
CA ILE A 36 -15.44 -2.22 -1.91
C ILE A 36 -15.97 -1.14 -0.97
N ARG A 37 -15.22 -0.05 -0.78
CA ARG A 37 -15.70 1.14 -0.02
C ARG A 37 -16.49 2.09 -0.93
N ILE A 38 -17.25 2.99 -0.30
CA ILE A 38 -18.14 3.95 -0.99
C ILE A 38 -17.44 4.79 -2.09
N ASN A 39 -16.15 5.08 -1.96
CA ASN A 39 -15.38 5.90 -2.91
C ASN A 39 -14.35 5.09 -3.71
N GLU A 40 -14.41 3.76 -3.68
CA GLU A 40 -13.53 2.90 -4.46
C GLU A 40 -14.25 2.41 -5.72
N VAL A 41 -13.49 2.22 -6.80
CA VAL A 41 -14.02 1.73 -8.09
C VAL A 41 -13.30 0.44 -8.48
N ASN A 42 -14.07 -0.59 -8.84
CA ASN A 42 -13.50 -1.86 -9.29
C ASN A 42 -12.69 -1.68 -10.58
N HIS A 43 -11.58 -2.40 -10.69
CA HIS A 43 -10.57 -2.29 -11.75
C HIS A 43 -9.79 -0.96 -11.81
N VAL A 44 -10.06 -0.03 -10.88
CA VAL A 44 -9.31 1.22 -10.73
C VAL A 44 -8.55 1.22 -9.42
N ASP A 45 -9.26 0.96 -8.32
CA ASP A 45 -8.64 0.94 -7.00
C ASP A 45 -8.02 -0.41 -6.68
N TYR A 46 -8.77 -1.47 -6.95
CA TYR A 46 -8.39 -2.87 -6.82
C TYR A 46 -9.22 -3.68 -7.82
N HIS A 47 -8.78 -4.90 -8.09
CA HIS A 47 -9.66 -5.97 -8.55
C HIS A 47 -10.35 -6.57 -7.32
N PHE A 48 -11.59 -6.16 -7.06
CA PHE A 48 -12.40 -6.70 -5.99
C PHE A 48 -12.97 -8.05 -6.45
N THR A 49 -12.45 -9.13 -5.87
CA THR A 49 -12.76 -10.52 -6.26
C THR A 49 -13.37 -11.28 -5.10
N SER A 50 -14.13 -12.34 -5.37
CA SER A 50 -14.55 -13.25 -4.29
C SER A 50 -13.35 -14.00 -3.70
N LYS A 51 -13.53 -14.64 -2.54
CA LYS A 51 -12.49 -15.48 -1.94
C LYS A 51 -12.19 -16.68 -2.84
N GLU A 52 -13.21 -17.27 -3.44
CA GLU A 52 -13.10 -18.42 -4.34
C GLU A 52 -12.28 -18.04 -5.59
N GLU A 53 -12.60 -16.91 -6.22
CA GLU A 53 -11.86 -16.40 -7.39
C GLU A 53 -10.40 -16.08 -7.04
N PHE A 54 -10.17 -15.44 -5.89
CA PHE A 54 -8.82 -15.15 -5.43
C PHE A 54 -7.99 -16.44 -5.26
N LEU A 55 -8.56 -17.47 -4.63
CA LEU A 55 -7.89 -18.75 -4.42
C LEU A 55 -7.66 -19.50 -5.74
N GLU A 56 -8.58 -19.42 -6.69
CA GLU A 56 -8.39 -19.96 -8.03
C GLU A 56 -7.20 -19.29 -8.74
N LEU A 57 -7.14 -17.95 -8.75
CA LEU A 57 -6.01 -17.20 -9.31
C LEU A 57 -4.69 -17.57 -8.63
N ALA A 58 -4.69 -17.68 -7.30
CA ALA A 58 -3.52 -18.08 -6.53
C ALA A 58 -3.03 -19.49 -6.92
N SER A 59 -3.94 -20.45 -7.08
CA SER A 59 -3.62 -21.83 -7.51
C SER A 59 -3.00 -21.89 -8.91
N LYS A 60 -3.33 -20.91 -9.76
CA LYS A 60 -2.78 -20.76 -11.12
C LYS A 60 -1.47 -19.97 -11.15
N ASN A 61 -0.85 -19.68 -10.00
CA ASN A 61 0.40 -18.94 -9.90
C ASN A 61 0.32 -17.55 -10.58
N TYR A 62 -0.85 -16.89 -10.50
CA TYR A 62 -1.12 -15.58 -11.09
C TYR A 62 -0.40 -14.44 -10.35
N PHE A 63 -0.29 -14.55 -9.03
CA PHE A 63 0.27 -13.52 -8.18
C PHE A 63 1.80 -13.63 -8.03
N VAL A 64 2.48 -12.49 -7.92
CA VAL A 64 3.87 -12.42 -7.46
C VAL A 64 3.95 -12.54 -5.93
N GLU A 65 2.92 -12.05 -5.24
CA GLU A 65 2.77 -12.20 -3.79
C GLU A 65 1.31 -12.27 -3.39
N THR A 66 1.06 -12.92 -2.26
CA THR A 66 -0.22 -12.85 -1.56
C THR A 66 -0.01 -12.57 -0.08
N ALA A 67 -0.94 -11.84 0.53
CA ALA A 67 -0.96 -11.53 1.95
C ALA A 67 -2.38 -11.65 2.49
N CYS A 68 -2.50 -11.96 3.79
CA CYS A 68 -3.76 -11.89 4.51
C CYS A 68 -3.65 -10.79 5.57
N TYR A 69 -4.53 -9.80 5.50
CA TYR A 69 -4.50 -8.65 6.39
C TYR A 69 -5.92 -8.19 6.71
N ASN A 70 -6.22 -7.97 7.99
CA ASN A 70 -7.58 -7.68 8.48
C ASN A 70 -8.62 -8.65 7.89
N ASN A 71 -8.34 -9.96 7.97
CA ASN A 71 -9.21 -11.05 7.49
C ASN A 71 -9.52 -11.05 5.97
N ASN A 72 -8.79 -10.27 5.18
CA ASN A 72 -8.95 -10.18 3.74
C ASN A 72 -7.67 -10.59 3.02
N TYR A 73 -7.81 -11.23 1.88
CA TYR A 73 -6.68 -11.53 1.02
C TYR A 73 -6.36 -10.34 0.13
N TYR A 74 -5.07 -10.16 -0.13
CA TYR A 74 -4.51 -9.22 -1.08
C TYR A 74 -3.49 -9.95 -1.94
N GLY A 75 -3.40 -9.59 -3.21
CA GLY A 75 -2.43 -10.18 -4.11
C GLY A 75 -2.06 -9.26 -5.25
N CYS A 76 -0.76 -9.15 -5.53
CA CYS A 76 -0.24 -8.40 -6.67
C CYS A 76 0.00 -9.35 -7.84
N ALA A 77 -0.58 -9.05 -9.00
CA ALA A 77 -0.39 -9.86 -10.20
C ALA A 77 1.03 -9.68 -10.75
N LYS A 78 1.60 -10.72 -11.39
CA LYS A 78 2.98 -10.64 -11.92
C LYS A 78 3.18 -9.53 -12.97
N ASN A 79 2.15 -9.24 -13.76
CA ASN A 79 2.17 -8.16 -14.76
C ASN A 79 2.05 -6.75 -14.16
N GLU A 80 1.80 -6.62 -12.86
CA GLU A 80 1.77 -5.34 -12.16
C GLU A 80 3.16 -4.88 -11.66
N VAL A 81 4.18 -5.74 -11.74
CA VAL A 81 5.55 -5.41 -11.37
C VAL A 81 6.21 -4.61 -12.51
N ALA A 82 6.46 -3.32 -12.29
CA ALA A 82 7.12 -2.44 -13.25
C ALA A 82 7.74 -1.20 -12.57
N ASP A 83 8.78 -0.64 -13.16
CA ASP A 83 9.50 0.51 -12.59
C ASP A 83 8.71 1.81 -12.54
N ASN A 84 7.81 2.00 -13.51
CA ASN A 84 6.90 3.14 -13.54
C ASN A 84 5.60 2.88 -12.77
N LYS A 85 5.62 1.97 -11.78
CA LYS A 85 4.46 1.68 -10.93
C LYS A 85 4.73 1.88 -9.44
N ALA A 86 3.67 2.24 -8.73
CA ALA A 86 3.59 2.27 -7.27
C ALA A 86 2.55 1.25 -6.77
N VAL A 87 2.96 0.31 -5.92
CA VAL A 87 2.05 -0.66 -5.28
C VAL A 87 1.84 -0.32 -3.81
N ILE A 88 0.64 -0.61 -3.31
CA ILE A 88 0.32 -0.47 -1.88
C ILE A 88 0.34 -1.85 -1.25
N LEU A 89 1.17 -2.04 -0.24
CA LEU A 89 1.36 -3.34 0.43
C LEU A 89 1.35 -3.21 1.94
N GLU A 90 0.90 -4.27 2.60
CA GLU A 90 1.05 -4.47 4.04
C GLU A 90 2.40 -5.16 4.33
N PRO A 91 2.92 -5.14 5.57
CA PRO A 91 4.25 -5.64 5.91
C PRO A 91 4.56 -7.05 5.38
N GLN A 92 3.60 -7.96 5.43
CA GLN A 92 3.75 -9.32 4.88
C GLN A 92 3.95 -9.30 3.35
N GLY A 93 3.21 -8.47 2.64
CA GLY A 93 3.33 -8.31 1.18
C GLY A 93 4.69 -7.71 0.80
N VAL A 94 5.18 -6.73 1.58
CA VAL A 94 6.54 -6.17 1.39
C VAL A 94 7.59 -7.25 1.55
N ALA A 95 7.54 -8.05 2.62
CA ALA A 95 8.47 -9.14 2.86
C ALA A 95 8.46 -10.20 1.73
N ASN A 96 7.32 -10.39 1.06
CA ASN A 96 7.24 -11.26 -0.11
C ASN A 96 7.86 -10.61 -1.36
N PHE A 97 7.59 -9.32 -1.61
CA PHE A 97 8.18 -8.58 -2.73
C PHE A 97 9.71 -8.53 -2.67
N LEU A 98 10.26 -8.34 -1.47
CA LEU A 98 11.72 -8.24 -1.30
C LEU A 98 12.46 -9.55 -1.64
N LYS A 99 11.77 -10.70 -1.69
CA LYS A 99 12.35 -11.97 -2.14
C LYS A 99 12.72 -11.96 -3.64
N LEU A 100 12.21 -11.01 -4.41
CA LEU A 100 12.57 -10.82 -5.82
C LEU A 100 14.02 -10.32 -5.98
N ASN A 101 14.62 -9.75 -4.93
CA ASN A 101 15.97 -9.18 -4.93
C ASN A 101 16.20 -8.17 -6.08
N ASP A 102 15.17 -7.42 -6.46
CA ASP A 102 15.26 -6.39 -7.49
C ASP A 102 15.70 -5.06 -6.85
N PRO A 103 16.89 -4.53 -7.18
CA PRO A 103 17.39 -3.30 -6.60
C PRO A 103 16.54 -2.06 -6.98
N HIS A 104 15.71 -2.15 -8.02
CA HIS A 104 14.82 -1.05 -8.41
C HIS A 104 13.56 -0.96 -7.54
N ILE A 105 13.33 -1.91 -6.63
CA ILE A 105 12.25 -1.85 -5.65
C ILE A 105 12.69 -0.95 -4.49
N VAL A 106 11.91 0.12 -4.25
CA VAL A 106 12.14 1.04 -3.12
C VAL A 106 10.94 1.06 -2.20
N VAL A 107 11.17 0.81 -0.91
CA VAL A 107 10.11 0.68 0.10
C VAL A 107 9.98 1.94 0.95
N PHE A 108 8.82 2.57 0.85
CA PHE A 108 8.41 3.70 1.68
C PHE A 108 7.39 3.26 2.71
N VAL A 109 7.61 3.57 3.99
CA VAL A 109 6.62 3.43 5.05
C VAL A 109 6.05 4.80 5.40
N LEU A 110 4.77 5.03 5.09
CA LEU A 110 4.04 6.24 5.46
C LEU A 110 3.42 6.05 6.84
N MET A 111 3.88 6.80 7.84
CA MET A 111 3.39 6.77 9.23
C MET A 111 2.56 8.01 9.55
N CYS A 112 1.60 7.86 10.46
CA CYS A 112 0.66 8.91 10.84
C CYS A 112 0.06 8.58 12.21
N SER A 113 -0.14 9.59 13.07
CA SER A 113 -0.72 9.41 14.40
C SER A 113 -2.09 8.72 14.35
N GLU A 114 -2.39 7.91 15.37
CA GLU A 114 -3.68 7.23 15.47
C GLU A 114 -4.86 8.20 15.46
N VAL A 115 -4.71 9.38 16.07
CA VAL A 115 -5.74 10.44 16.10
C VAL A 115 -6.05 10.92 14.69
N THR A 116 -5.01 11.26 13.90
CA THR A 116 -5.21 11.67 12.51
C THR A 116 -5.80 10.54 11.66
N ARG A 117 -5.31 9.29 11.82
CA ARG A 117 -5.83 8.13 11.10
C ARG A 117 -7.30 7.87 11.43
N TYR A 118 -7.69 7.96 12.71
CA TYR A 118 -9.08 7.85 13.16
C TYR A 118 -9.96 8.88 12.47
N ASN A 119 -9.59 10.17 12.55
CA ASN A 119 -10.35 11.26 11.92
C ASN A 119 -10.49 11.09 10.40
N ARG A 120 -9.41 10.66 9.72
CA ARG A 120 -9.44 10.36 8.28
C ARG A 120 -10.39 9.21 7.94
N MET A 121 -10.45 8.16 8.77
CA MET A 121 -11.38 7.04 8.54
C MET A 121 -12.83 7.41 8.82
N VAL A 122 -13.09 8.20 9.88
CA VAL A 122 -14.43 8.78 10.14
C VAL A 122 -14.89 9.62 8.95
N TYR A 123 -14.03 10.52 8.46
CA TYR A 123 -14.35 11.37 7.30
C TYR A 123 -14.61 10.54 6.03
N ARG A 124 -13.94 9.39 5.88
CA ARG A 124 -14.18 8.44 4.77
C ARG A 124 -15.53 7.71 4.89
N GLY A 125 -16.18 7.74 6.06
CA GLY A 125 -17.43 7.04 6.33
C GLY A 125 -17.23 5.57 6.75
N ASP A 126 -16.05 5.21 7.27
CA ASP A 126 -15.84 3.87 7.82
C ASP A 126 -16.67 3.68 9.11
N LEU A 127 -17.16 2.45 9.35
CA LEU A 127 -17.90 2.11 10.55
C LEU A 127 -17.00 2.16 11.79
N PRO A 128 -17.49 2.64 12.97
CA PRO A 128 -16.69 2.73 14.18
C PRO A 128 -15.97 1.42 14.56
N GLU A 129 -16.67 0.28 14.51
CA GLU A 129 -16.09 -1.05 14.80
C GLU A 129 -14.92 -1.39 13.86
N SER A 130 -15.05 -1.04 12.57
CA SER A 130 -14.01 -1.27 11.56
C SER A 130 -12.80 -0.36 11.78
N ILE A 131 -13.03 0.87 12.26
CA ILE A 131 -11.96 1.81 12.60
C ILE A 131 -11.16 1.29 13.79
N GLU A 132 -11.85 0.87 14.85
CA GLU A 132 -11.21 0.32 16.06
C GLU A 132 -10.42 -0.96 15.75
N GLU A 133 -11.01 -1.88 14.98
CA GLU A 133 -10.32 -3.10 14.56
C GLU A 133 -9.04 -2.80 13.77
N ARG A 134 -9.10 -1.86 12.83
CA ARG A 134 -7.93 -1.44 12.03
C ARG A 134 -6.85 -0.83 12.90
N ILE A 135 -7.19 0.08 13.81
CA ILE A 135 -6.21 0.69 14.72
C ILE A 135 -5.55 -0.39 15.58
N ARG A 136 -6.34 -1.31 16.16
CA ARG A 136 -5.82 -2.41 16.97
C ARG A 136 -4.87 -3.31 16.18
N ASN A 137 -5.24 -3.69 14.96
CA ASN A 137 -4.41 -4.54 14.11
C ASN A 137 -3.15 -3.79 13.62
N ASP A 138 -3.26 -2.49 13.33
CA ASP A 138 -2.13 -1.65 12.91
C ASP A 138 -1.07 -1.48 13.99
N ARG A 139 -1.45 -1.39 15.28
CA ARG A 139 -0.49 -1.36 16.39
C ARG A 139 0.44 -2.57 16.40
N ILE A 140 -0.07 -3.72 15.96
CA ILE A 140 0.69 -4.98 15.91
C ILE A 140 1.47 -5.09 14.59
N ALA A 141 0.87 -4.67 13.47
CA ALA A 141 1.49 -4.81 12.15
C ALA A 141 2.62 -3.80 11.91
N PHE A 142 2.50 -2.59 12.47
CA PHE A 142 3.41 -1.46 12.26
C PHE A 142 4.19 -1.06 13.51
N SER A 143 4.44 -2.01 14.41
CA SER A 143 5.38 -1.80 15.52
C SER A 143 6.81 -1.62 14.97
N ASN A 144 7.62 -0.76 15.61
CA ASN A 144 8.92 -0.32 15.08
C ASN A 144 9.88 -1.49 14.75
N ASP A 145 9.82 -2.58 15.51
CA ASP A 145 10.62 -3.80 15.31
C ASP A 145 10.31 -4.53 14.00
N LYS A 146 9.15 -4.27 13.38
CA LYS A 146 8.68 -4.94 12.16
C LYS A 146 8.91 -4.16 10.88
N LEU A 147 9.49 -2.97 10.96
CA LEU A 147 9.63 -2.05 9.82
C LEU A 147 11.08 -1.92 9.33
N SER A 148 11.96 -2.85 9.70
CA SER A 148 13.38 -2.87 9.30
C SER A 148 13.59 -3.04 7.79
N PHE A 149 12.56 -3.43 7.04
CA PHE A 149 12.58 -3.51 5.59
C PHE A 149 12.43 -2.16 4.88
N ALA A 150 12.11 -1.08 5.61
CA ALA A 150 11.85 0.21 5.03
C ALA A 150 13.15 0.87 4.55
N ASP A 151 13.17 1.37 3.32
CA ASP A 151 14.24 2.26 2.87
C ASP A 151 14.05 3.66 3.44
N TYR A 152 12.79 4.11 3.48
CA TYR A 152 12.41 5.41 3.99
C TYR A 152 11.14 5.31 4.84
N THR A 153 11.13 6.01 5.96
CA THR A 153 9.92 6.21 6.78
C THR A 153 9.54 7.69 6.73
N ILE A 154 8.30 7.99 6.36
CA ILE A 154 7.80 9.35 6.17
C ILE A 154 6.60 9.59 7.09
N ASP A 155 6.67 10.62 7.91
CA ASP A 155 5.55 11.12 8.70
C ASP A 155 4.61 11.99 7.85
N THR A 156 3.32 11.63 7.85
CA THR A 156 2.24 12.27 7.08
C THR A 156 1.28 13.12 7.92
N ASP A 157 1.56 13.36 9.21
CA ASP A 157 0.73 14.23 10.05
C ASP A 157 0.87 15.72 9.68
N ASN A 158 2.10 16.17 9.44
CA ASN A 158 2.42 17.60 9.31
C ASN A 158 2.85 18.02 7.90
N LYS A 159 2.54 17.21 6.88
CA LYS A 159 2.83 17.49 5.47
C LYS A 159 1.58 17.34 4.64
N THR A 160 1.43 18.21 3.65
CA THR A 160 0.41 18.06 2.62
C THR A 160 0.69 16.79 1.79
N LEU A 161 -0.36 16.25 1.17
CA LEU A 161 -0.22 15.11 0.26
C LEU A 161 0.74 15.40 -0.90
N MET A 162 0.82 16.65 -1.34
CA MET A 162 1.73 17.06 -2.41
C MET A 162 3.19 17.03 -1.96
N GLU A 163 3.50 17.58 -0.79
CA GLU A 163 4.85 17.52 -0.23
C GLU A 163 5.32 16.07 -0.01
N ILE A 164 4.42 15.21 0.48
CA ILE A 164 4.74 13.77 0.65
C ILE A 164 5.00 13.11 -0.70
N THR A 165 4.17 13.40 -1.71
CA THR A 165 4.31 12.85 -3.07
C THR A 165 5.64 13.25 -3.69
N ASP A 166 5.99 14.53 -3.59
CA ASP A 166 7.23 15.09 -4.15
C ASP A 166 8.45 14.48 -3.46
N LEU A 167 8.40 14.36 -2.13
CA LEU A 167 9.45 13.73 -1.34
C LEU A 167 9.63 12.25 -1.73
N VAL A 168 8.55 11.47 -1.85
CA VAL A 168 8.62 10.07 -2.29
C VAL A 168 9.25 9.96 -3.67
N TYR A 169 8.86 10.81 -4.62
CA TYR A 169 9.40 10.78 -5.97
C TYR A 169 10.89 11.18 -6.01
N GLN A 170 11.29 12.21 -5.26
CA GLN A 170 12.68 12.64 -5.16
C GLN A 170 13.57 11.52 -4.60
N LEU A 171 13.20 10.97 -3.44
CA LEU A 171 13.95 9.89 -2.79
C LEU A 171 14.03 8.63 -3.67
N TYR A 172 12.95 8.31 -4.40
CA TYR A 172 12.95 7.22 -5.36
C TYR A 172 14.00 7.45 -6.45
N ASN A 173 13.98 8.60 -7.12
CA ASN A 173 14.95 8.89 -8.18
C ASN A 173 16.38 8.94 -7.66
N ASP A 174 16.61 9.55 -6.50
CA ASP A 174 17.94 9.61 -5.89
C ASP A 174 18.50 8.21 -5.66
N LYS A 175 17.67 7.31 -5.12
CA LYS A 175 18.07 5.91 -4.89
C LYS A 175 18.32 5.15 -6.19
N ILE A 176 17.42 5.25 -7.18
CA ILE A 176 17.56 4.52 -8.44
C ILE A 176 18.74 5.04 -9.26
N ASN A 177 19.03 6.34 -9.23
CA ASN A 177 20.18 6.93 -9.94
C ASN A 177 21.53 6.59 -9.30
N CYS A 178 21.54 6.03 -8.08
CA CYS A 178 22.75 5.56 -7.41
C CYS A 178 23.04 4.07 -7.63
N LEU A 179 22.19 3.35 -8.38
CA LEU A 179 22.37 1.94 -8.76
C LEU A 179 23.18 1.80 -10.06
#